data_AF-A0A0S7X8Q1-F1
#
_entry.id   AF-A0A0S7X8Q1-F1
#
_cell.length_a   1.000
_cell.length_b   1.000
_cell.length_c   1.000
_cell.angle_alpha   90.00
_cell.angle_beta   90.00
_cell.angle_gamma   90.00
#
_symmetry.space_group_name_H-M   'P 1'
#
loop_
_entity.id
_entity.type
_entity.pdbx_description
1 polymer ?
#
loop_
_entity_poly.entity_id
_entity_poly.type
_entity_poly.pdbx_seq_one_letter_code
_entity_poly.pdbx_strand_id
1 'polypeptide(L)'
;MLKDFFKKYSWDNLFEPGQVKLEVGKYIGSFEHCDEAMKCEPVLVPPTWHKEDYHRGVAKVWAAAARELREAKNIFVVGYSLPPSDQFFRYLLALGTAGPYPFRRFWVFNPDSSVEKRFREILGLGALDRFRFFASQFGESIGYLRDTLREGRI
;
A
#
# COMPACT_ATOMS: atom_id res chain seq x y z
N MET A 1 3.66 -14.02 5.04
CA MET A 1 4.98 -13.34 4.95
C MET A 1 5.20 -12.33 6.09
N LEU A 2 4.64 -11.11 6.09
CA LEU A 2 4.79 -10.16 7.22
C LEU A 2 4.00 -10.56 8.49
N LYS A 3 2.78 -11.09 8.31
CA LYS A 3 1.97 -11.59 9.43
C LYS A 3 2.66 -12.73 10.18
N ASP A 4 3.34 -13.62 9.46
CA ASP A 4 4.07 -14.75 10.03
C ASP A 4 5.36 -14.29 10.71
N PHE A 5 6.04 -13.29 10.13
CA PHE A 5 7.16 -12.59 10.76
C PHE A 5 6.77 -12.02 12.14
N PHE A 6 5.69 -11.23 12.21
CA PHE A 6 5.23 -10.63 13.47
C PHE A 6 4.59 -11.62 14.45
N LYS A 7 4.26 -12.84 14.01
CA LYS A 7 3.80 -13.93 14.89
C LYS A 7 4.97 -14.75 15.46
N LYS A 8 6.02 -14.95 14.66
CA LYS A 8 7.15 -15.83 14.98
C LYS A 8 8.21 -15.12 15.83
N TYR A 9 8.38 -13.83 15.63
CA TYR A 9 9.32 -13.02 16.38
C TYR A 9 8.54 -12.12 17.33
N SER A 10 8.96 -12.07 18.60
CA SER A 10 8.43 -11.15 19.61
C SER A 10 9.46 -10.05 19.83
N TRP A 11 8.99 -8.82 19.98
CA TRP A 11 9.84 -7.70 20.38
C TRP A 11 9.30 -7.14 21.67
N ASP A 12 10.20 -6.98 22.64
CA ASP A 12 9.90 -6.24 23.84
C ASP A 12 9.56 -4.80 23.46
N ASN A 13 8.56 -4.23 24.14
CA ASN A 13 8.23 -2.82 24.05
C ASN A 13 7.73 -2.36 22.67
N LEU A 14 7.19 -3.28 21.85
CA LEU A 14 6.63 -2.98 20.52
C LEU A 14 5.47 -1.95 20.56
N PHE A 15 4.81 -1.85 21.71
CA PHE A 15 3.71 -0.92 21.96
C PHE A 15 4.09 0.24 22.90
N GLU A 16 5.34 0.32 23.34
CA GLU A 16 5.82 1.45 24.13
C GLU A 16 6.36 2.54 23.20
N PRO A 17 6.20 3.83 23.55
CA PRO A 17 6.79 4.92 22.78
C PRO A 17 8.32 4.79 22.79
N GLY A 18 8.91 4.45 21.64
CA GLY A 18 10.35 4.22 21.54
C GLY A 18 10.79 3.80 20.15
N GLN A 19 12.09 3.54 19.99
CA GLN A 19 12.65 2.99 18.76
C GLN A 19 12.92 1.50 18.97
N VAL A 20 12.32 0.66 18.12
CA VAL A 20 12.61 -0.78 18.07
C VAL A 20 13.45 -1.05 16.83
N LYS A 21 14.59 -1.72 17.01
CA LYS A 21 15.43 -2.14 15.89
C LYS A 21 14.82 -3.37 15.23
N LEU A 22 14.19 -3.19 14.07
CA LEU A 22 13.67 -4.28 13.27
C LEU A 22 14.78 -4.86 12.39
N GLU A 23 15.42 -5.94 12.84
CA GLU A 23 16.42 -6.68 12.04
C GLU A 23 15.77 -7.57 10.97
N VAL A 24 14.83 -7.04 10.19
CA VAL A 24 14.07 -7.83 9.18
C VAL A 24 15.00 -8.60 8.26
N GLY A 25 16.08 -7.95 7.79
CA GLY A 25 17.09 -8.54 6.91
C GLY A 25 17.71 -9.83 7.45
N LYS A 26 17.94 -9.92 8.77
CA LYS A 26 18.51 -11.11 9.43
C LYS A 26 17.61 -12.34 9.28
N TYR A 27 16.31 -12.11 9.17
CA TYR A 27 15.31 -13.16 9.15
C TYR A 27 14.79 -13.47 7.74
N ILE A 28 15.18 -12.72 6.70
CA ILE A 28 14.64 -12.94 5.34
C ILE A 28 14.87 -14.38 4.87
N GLY A 29 16.05 -14.96 5.10
CA GLY A 29 16.34 -16.34 4.71
C GLY A 29 15.67 -17.42 5.56
N SER A 30 14.98 -17.06 6.65
CA SER A 30 14.20 -18.02 7.46
C SER A 30 12.75 -18.16 6.98
N PHE A 31 12.37 -17.44 5.91
CA PHE A 31 11.07 -17.53 5.28
C PHE A 31 11.09 -18.45 4.06
N GLU A 32 10.03 -19.21 3.93
CA GLU A 32 9.70 -19.97 2.75
C GLU A 32 8.48 -19.33 2.08
N HIS A 33 8.50 -19.26 0.75
CA HIS A 33 7.38 -18.80 -0.06
C HIS A 33 7.24 -19.69 -1.29
N CYS A 34 6.04 -20.22 -1.51
CA CYS A 34 5.77 -21.18 -2.58
C CYS A 34 6.73 -22.39 -2.55
N ASP A 35 6.97 -22.93 -1.35
CA ASP A 35 7.87 -24.07 -1.09
C ASP A 35 9.34 -23.84 -1.49
N GLU A 36 9.74 -22.58 -1.70
CA GLU A 36 11.12 -22.19 -1.96
C GLU A 36 11.66 -21.30 -0.82
N ALA A 37 12.89 -21.57 -0.40
CA ALA A 37 13.60 -20.75 0.57
C ALA A 37 13.92 -19.37 -0.04
N MET A 38 13.60 -18.30 0.69
CA MET A 38 13.90 -16.94 0.25
C MET A 38 15.41 -16.67 0.31
N LYS A 39 15.93 -15.93 -0.68
CA LYS A 39 17.31 -15.42 -0.65
C LYS A 39 17.47 -14.37 0.45
N CYS A 40 18.54 -14.46 1.24
CA CYS A 40 18.85 -13.55 2.35
C CYS A 40 19.13 -12.09 1.93
N GLU A 41 19.24 -11.80 0.64
CA GLU A 41 19.64 -10.48 0.16
C GLU A 41 18.40 -9.61 -0.12
N PRO A 42 18.15 -8.56 0.68
CA PRO A 42 17.04 -7.65 0.41
C PRO A 42 17.30 -6.87 -0.88
N VAL A 43 16.32 -6.84 -1.77
CA VAL A 43 16.37 -5.97 -2.94
C VAL A 43 15.99 -4.57 -2.51
N LEU A 44 16.97 -3.68 -2.42
CA LEU A 44 16.72 -2.24 -2.38
C LEU A 44 16.31 -1.82 -3.78
N VAL A 45 15.10 -1.28 -3.91
CA VAL A 45 14.66 -0.63 -5.15
C VAL A 45 15.01 0.85 -4.99
N PRO A 46 16.09 1.33 -5.61
CA PRO A 46 16.45 2.73 -5.49
C PRO A 46 15.36 3.60 -6.14
N PRO A 47 15.23 4.87 -5.73
CA PRO A 47 14.40 5.83 -6.45
C PRO A 47 15.05 6.10 -7.82
N THR A 48 14.80 5.24 -8.80
CA THR A 48 15.30 5.41 -10.18
C THR A 48 14.25 6.09 -11.04
N TRP A 49 14.70 7.01 -11.90
CA TRP A 49 13.87 7.62 -12.94
C TRP A 49 13.42 6.57 -13.95
N HIS A 50 14.34 5.68 -14.33
CA HIS A 50 14.08 4.53 -15.18
C HIS A 50 13.82 3.30 -14.31
N LYS A 51 12.54 2.92 -14.14
CA LYS A 51 12.19 1.62 -13.54
C LYS A 51 12.43 0.45 -14.51
N GLU A 52 12.88 0.75 -15.73
CA GLU A 52 13.09 -0.19 -16.83
C GLU A 52 14.09 -1.30 -16.51
N ASP A 53 15.21 -0.96 -15.89
CA ASP A 53 16.25 -1.94 -15.55
C ASP A 53 15.83 -2.90 -14.42
N TYR A 54 14.90 -2.48 -13.55
CA TYR A 54 14.38 -3.30 -12.44
C TYR A 54 13.15 -4.13 -12.84
N HIS A 55 12.57 -3.90 -14.03
CA HIS A 55 11.28 -4.48 -14.41
C HIS A 55 11.21 -5.99 -14.26
N ARG A 56 12.26 -6.76 -14.56
CA ARG A 56 12.18 -8.23 -14.41
C ARG A 56 12.01 -8.69 -12.96
N GLY A 57 12.67 -8.03 -12.00
CA GLY A 57 12.61 -8.41 -10.59
C GLY A 57 11.30 -8.01 -9.91
N VAL A 58 10.78 -6.82 -10.24
CA VAL A 58 9.56 -6.28 -9.60
C VAL A 58 8.30 -6.42 -10.44
N ALA A 59 8.37 -6.84 -11.71
CA ALA A 59 7.18 -7.03 -12.56
C ALA A 59 6.16 -7.97 -11.92
N LYS A 60 6.60 -9.05 -11.26
CA LYS A 60 5.70 -9.96 -10.55
C LYS A 60 4.97 -9.25 -9.40
N VAL A 61 5.66 -8.36 -8.69
CA VAL A 61 5.07 -7.55 -7.61
C VAL A 61 4.04 -6.57 -8.17
N TRP A 62 4.37 -5.87 -9.27
CA TRP A 62 3.45 -4.95 -9.92
C TRP A 62 2.22 -5.66 -10.52
N ALA A 63 2.42 -6.81 -11.16
CA ALA A 63 1.34 -7.62 -11.70
C ALA A 63 0.41 -8.12 -10.58
N ALA A 64 0.98 -8.58 -9.46
CA ALA A 64 0.19 -8.93 -8.28
C ALA A 64 -0.58 -7.72 -7.75
N ALA A 65 0.08 -6.57 -7.54
CA ALA A 65 -0.56 -5.34 -7.07
C ALA A 65 -1.71 -4.89 -7.98
N ALA A 66 -1.52 -4.94 -9.30
CA ALA A 66 -2.55 -4.59 -10.28
C ALA A 66 -3.77 -5.53 -10.17
N ARG A 67 -3.53 -6.84 -10.02
CA ARG A 67 -4.60 -7.83 -9.82
C ARG A 67 -5.37 -7.57 -8.53
N GLU A 68 -4.67 -7.35 -7.41
CA GLU A 68 -5.31 -7.07 -6.12
C GLU A 68 -6.12 -5.78 -6.17
N LEU A 69 -5.59 -4.71 -6.81
CA LEU A 69 -6.33 -3.45 -6.97
C LEU A 69 -7.58 -3.61 -7.83
N ARG A 70 -7.51 -4.40 -8.90
CA ARG A 70 -8.64 -4.68 -9.80
C ARG A 70 -9.81 -5.38 -9.10
N GLU A 71 -9.52 -6.18 -8.09
CA GLU A 71 -10.51 -6.95 -7.33
C GLU A 71 -10.91 -6.27 -6.01
N ALA A 72 -10.20 -5.21 -5.62
CA ALA A 72 -10.44 -4.49 -4.39
C ALA A 72 -11.76 -3.72 -4.41
N LYS A 73 -12.63 -4.00 -3.42
CA LYS A 73 -13.86 -3.21 -3.19
C LYS A 73 -13.60 -1.96 -2.36
N ASN A 74 -12.56 -1.96 -1.53
CA ASN A 74 -12.19 -0.86 -0.65
C ASN A 74 -10.72 -0.54 -0.87
N ILE A 75 -10.44 0.69 -1.29
CA ILE A 75 -9.09 1.21 -1.44
C ILE A 75 -8.89 2.32 -0.40
N PHE A 76 -7.85 2.18 0.40
CA PHE A 76 -7.41 3.17 1.37
C PHE A 76 -5.99 3.57 1.05
N VAL A 77 -5.76 4.86 0.83
CA VAL A 77 -4.44 5.43 0.59
C VAL A 77 -4.07 6.30 1.78
N VAL A 78 -2.95 6.00 2.44
CA VAL A 78 -2.53 6.69 3.66
C VAL A 78 -1.12 7.25 3.47
N GLY A 79 -0.95 8.56 3.63
CA GLY A 79 0.37 9.22 3.62
C GLY A 79 1.07 9.28 2.27
N TYR A 80 0.38 8.98 1.16
CA TYR A 80 0.93 9.10 -0.19
C TYR A 80 0.55 10.43 -0.83
N SER A 81 1.54 11.16 -1.36
CA SER A 81 1.37 12.53 -1.87
C SER A 81 0.96 12.62 -3.33
N LEU A 82 0.96 11.49 -4.06
CA LEU A 82 0.67 11.41 -5.50
C LEU A 82 1.38 12.53 -6.29
N PRO A 83 2.72 12.56 -6.28
CA PRO A 83 3.45 13.62 -6.98
C PRO A 83 3.18 13.53 -8.49
N PRO A 84 3.14 14.67 -9.21
CA PRO A 84 2.85 14.68 -10.65
C PRO A 84 3.77 13.79 -11.50
N SER A 85 5.01 13.58 -11.06
CA SER A 85 6.02 12.76 -11.73
C SER A 85 5.82 11.25 -11.59
N ASP A 86 4.95 10.76 -10.68
CA ASP A 86 4.76 9.32 -10.48
C ASP A 86 3.78 8.72 -11.50
N GLN A 87 4.23 8.62 -12.75
CA GLN A 87 3.46 8.05 -13.85
C GLN A 87 3.14 6.57 -13.62
N PHE A 88 4.04 5.81 -12.98
CA PHE A 88 3.83 4.39 -12.71
C PHE A 88 2.64 4.14 -11.79
N PHE A 89 2.51 4.90 -10.70
CA PHE A 89 1.35 4.76 -9.83
C PHE A 89 0.06 5.15 -10.55
N ARG A 90 0.09 6.19 -11.40
CA ARG A 90 -1.07 6.58 -12.22
C ARG A 90 -1.52 5.43 -13.13
N TYR A 91 -0.57 4.75 -13.81
CA TYR A 91 -0.90 3.59 -14.64
C TYR A 91 -1.41 2.41 -13.81
N LEU A 92 -0.78 2.12 -12.67
CA LEU A 92 -1.24 1.06 -11.77
C LEU A 92 -2.67 1.32 -11.30
N LEU A 93 -2.97 2.56 -10.90
CA LEU A 93 -4.30 2.95 -10.45
C LEU A 93 -5.32 2.87 -11.58
N ALA A 94 -4.97 3.32 -12.79
CA ALA A 94 -5.84 3.20 -13.96
C ALA A 94 -6.19 1.72 -14.27
N LEU A 95 -5.19 0.83 -14.24
CA LEU A 95 -5.41 -0.61 -14.43
C LEU A 95 -6.26 -1.22 -13.31
N GLY A 96 -6.02 -0.82 -12.06
CA GLY A 96 -6.78 -1.29 -10.90
C GLY A 96 -8.21 -0.76 -10.84
N THR A 97 -8.48 0.41 -11.43
CA THR A 97 -9.80 1.07 -11.43
C THR A 97 -10.69 0.72 -12.62
N ALA A 98 -10.13 0.04 -13.63
CA ALA A 98 -10.87 -0.51 -14.77
C ALA A 98 -11.42 -1.93 -14.52
N GLY A 99 -11.49 -2.38 -13.27
CA GLY A 99 -11.96 -3.71 -12.90
C GLY A 99 -13.48 -3.92 -13.10
N PRO A 100 -13.94 -5.18 -13.15
CA PRO A 100 -15.36 -5.52 -13.36
C PRO A 100 -16.24 -5.21 -12.15
N TYR A 101 -15.65 -4.90 -10.99
CA TYR A 101 -16.38 -4.65 -9.74
C TYR A 101 -16.39 -3.16 -9.41
N PRO A 102 -17.56 -2.55 -9.18
CA PRO A 102 -17.61 -1.17 -8.73
C PRO A 102 -17.02 -1.05 -7.32
N PHE A 103 -16.24 0.02 -7.10
CA PHE A 103 -15.72 0.34 -5.78
C PHE A 103 -16.85 0.57 -4.79
N ARG A 104 -16.64 0.12 -3.56
CA ARG A 104 -17.42 0.57 -2.40
C ARG A 104 -16.82 1.84 -1.81
N ARG A 105 -15.49 1.94 -1.75
CA ARG A 105 -14.77 3.05 -1.11
C ARG A 105 -13.43 3.30 -1.81
N PHE A 106 -13.13 4.58 -2.03
CA PHE A 106 -11.79 5.05 -2.38
C PHE A 106 -11.42 6.19 -1.44
N TRP A 107 -10.74 5.92 -0.34
CA TRP A 107 -10.48 6.92 0.68
C TRP A 107 -9.00 7.28 0.75
N VAL A 108 -8.72 8.57 0.85
CA VAL A 108 -7.37 9.11 0.93
C VAL A 108 -7.21 9.85 2.24
N PHE A 109 -6.15 9.51 2.97
CA PHE A 109 -5.78 10.11 4.24
C PHE A 109 -4.41 10.78 4.08
N ASN A 110 -4.39 12.11 4.13
CA ASN A 110 -3.15 12.87 4.00
C ASN A 110 -3.31 14.24 4.69
N PRO A 111 -2.37 14.70 5.51
CA PRO A 111 -2.47 16.04 6.12
C PRO A 111 -2.38 17.18 5.09
N ASP A 112 -1.76 16.94 3.93
CA ASP A 112 -1.70 17.91 2.83
C ASP A 112 -2.97 17.87 1.98
N SER A 113 -3.83 18.88 2.15
CA SER A 113 -5.09 19.01 1.41
C SER A 113 -4.91 19.21 -0.09
N SER A 114 -3.72 19.64 -0.56
CA SER A 114 -3.45 19.76 -2.00
C SER A 114 -3.46 18.41 -2.71
N VAL A 115 -3.25 17.31 -1.97
CA VAL A 115 -3.29 15.94 -2.47
C VAL A 115 -4.69 15.56 -2.96
N GLU A 116 -5.75 16.11 -2.34
CA GLU A 116 -7.13 15.82 -2.76
C GLU A 116 -7.34 16.12 -4.24
N LYS A 117 -6.89 17.31 -4.68
CA LYS A 117 -7.03 17.75 -6.08
C LYS A 117 -6.34 16.77 -7.03
N ARG A 118 -5.13 16.32 -6.69
CA ARG A 118 -4.34 15.39 -7.53
C ARG A 118 -5.04 14.06 -7.72
N PHE A 119 -5.69 13.54 -6.68
CA PHE A 119 -6.48 12.31 -6.79
C PHE A 119 -7.72 12.53 -7.64
N ARG A 120 -8.47 13.62 -7.41
CA ARG A 120 -9.67 13.92 -8.19
C ARG A 120 -9.40 14.04 -9.69
N GLU A 121 -8.24 14.57 -10.06
CA GLU A 121 -7.84 14.72 -11.47
C GLU A 121 -7.56 13.39 -12.19
N ILE A 122 -7.19 12.32 -11.47
CA ILE A 122 -6.83 11.03 -12.08
C ILE A 122 -7.92 9.95 -11.92
N LEU A 123 -8.89 10.17 -11.03
CA LEU A 123 -9.96 9.22 -10.78
C LEU A 123 -11.06 9.34 -11.85
N GLY A 124 -11.48 8.21 -12.41
CA GLY A 124 -12.66 8.14 -13.26
C GLY A 124 -13.96 8.34 -12.47
N LEU A 125 -15.05 8.65 -13.17
CA LEU A 125 -16.37 8.95 -12.59
C LEU A 125 -16.82 7.94 -11.53
N GLY A 126 -16.71 6.64 -11.82
CA GLY A 126 -17.14 5.59 -10.88
C GLY A 126 -16.33 5.53 -9.58
N ALA A 127 -15.06 5.93 -9.60
CA ALA A 127 -14.23 6.01 -8.40
C ALA A 127 -14.46 7.33 -7.64
N LEU A 128 -14.72 8.44 -8.36
CA LEU A 128 -15.04 9.74 -7.78
C LEU A 128 -16.30 9.70 -6.90
N ASP A 129 -17.34 8.97 -7.31
CA ASP A 129 -18.57 8.81 -6.51
C ASP A 129 -18.34 8.13 -5.16
N ARG A 130 -17.23 7.41 -5.02
CA ARG A 130 -16.82 6.68 -3.82
C ARG A 130 -15.62 7.30 -3.13
N PHE A 131 -15.14 8.42 -3.68
CA PHE A 131 -13.97 9.12 -3.21
C PHE A 131 -14.27 9.92 -1.94
N ARG A 132 -13.40 9.80 -0.93
CA ARG A 132 -13.39 10.68 0.24
C ARG A 132 -11.96 11.04 0.61
N PHE A 133 -11.75 12.30 0.97
CA PHE A 133 -10.47 12.79 1.45
C PHE A 133 -10.57 13.14 2.94
N PHE A 134 -9.53 12.78 3.69
CA PHE A 134 -9.42 13.00 5.12
C PHE A 134 -8.08 13.69 5.41
N ALA A 135 -8.15 14.98 5.76
CA ALA A 135 -7.02 15.74 6.26
C ALA A 135 -6.63 15.26 7.66
N SER A 136 -5.74 14.27 7.75
CA SER A 136 -5.39 13.60 9.02
C SER A 136 -3.97 13.08 9.00
N GLN A 137 -3.36 12.96 10.18
CA GLN A 137 -2.06 12.31 10.35
C GLN A 137 -2.21 10.78 10.37
N PHE A 138 -1.12 10.07 10.04
CA PHE A 138 -1.12 8.60 9.94
C PHE A 138 -1.74 7.90 11.16
N GLY A 139 -1.38 8.30 12.38
CA GLY A 139 -1.89 7.68 13.61
C GLY A 139 -3.42 7.78 13.75
N GLU A 140 -3.97 8.96 13.44
CA GLU A 140 -5.42 9.19 13.45
C GLU A 140 -6.12 8.39 12.36
N SER A 141 -5.54 8.36 11.16
CA SER A 141 -6.08 7.61 10.01
C SER A 141 -6.20 6.12 10.33
N ILE A 142 -5.19 5.53 10.97
CA ILE A 142 -5.20 4.11 11.36
C ILE A 142 -6.29 3.84 12.42
N GLY A 143 -6.46 4.74 13.40
CA GLY A 143 -7.55 4.64 14.37
C GLY A 143 -8.92 4.63 13.70
N TYR A 144 -9.16 5.58 12.79
CA TYR A 144 -10.41 5.67 12.03
C TYR A 144 -10.67 4.44 11.15
N LEU A 145 -9.65 3.93 10.46
CA LEU A 145 -9.75 2.73 9.64
C LEU A 145 -10.08 1.49 10.47
N ARG A 146 -9.42 1.33 11.63
CA ARG A 146 -9.70 0.22 12.57
C ARG A 146 -11.19 0.21 12.95
N ASP A 147 -11.73 1.36 13.32
CA ASP A 147 -13.10 1.46 13.80
C ASP A 147 -14.09 1.20 12.66
N THR A 148 -13.84 1.78 11.47
CA THR A 148 -14.63 1.54 10.26
C THR A 148 -14.67 0.07 9.85
N LEU A 149 -13.53 -0.62 9.93
CA LEU A 149 -13.43 -2.04 9.55
C LEU A 149 -14.07 -2.97 10.58
N ARG A 150 -14.01 -2.63 11.88
CA ARG A 150 -14.58 -3.45 12.97
C ARG A 150 -16.10 -3.40 13.03
N GLU A 151 -16.70 -2.26 12.72
CA GLU A 151 -18.15 -2.07 12.81
C GLU A 151 -18.95 -2.80 11.70
N GLY A 152 -18.30 -3.63 10.87
CA GLY A 152 -18.97 -4.35 9.78
C GLY A 152 -19.59 -3.43 8.73
N ARG A 153 -19.26 -2.13 8.75
CA ARG A 153 -19.64 -1.15 7.73
C ARG A 153 -18.81 -1.34 6.46
N ILE A 154 -18.62 -2.59 5.99
CA ILE A 154 -17.82 -2.91 4.79
C ILE A 154 -18.69 -3.49 3.69
#